data_AF-A0A920LK20-F1
#
_entry.id   AF-A0A920LK20-F1
#
_cell.length_a   1.000
_cell.length_b   1.000
_cell.length_c   1.000
_cell.angle_alpha   90.00
_cell.angle_beta   90.00
_cell.angle_gamma   90.00
#
_symmetry.space_group_name_H-M   'P 1'
#
loop_
_entity.id
_entity.type
_entity.pdbx_description
1 polymer ?
#
loop_
_entity_poly.entity_id
_entity_poly.type
_entity_poly.pdbx_seq_one_letter_code
_entity_poly.pdbx_strand_id
1 'polypeptide(L)'
;MVLIIFRLLIVKLIFLIHFAFSECSDLSQADCEYWSTYCSWNSEQNVCEEIGGGGTNNGPYEYTYITESDGLQSSDLTVQDF
;
A
#
# COMPACT_ATOMS: atom_id res chain seq x y z
N MET A 1 6.20 -39.79 9.78
CA MET A 1 5.56 -38.71 10.57
C MET A 1 6.23 -37.36 10.36
N VAL A 2 7.55 -37.24 10.60
CA VAL A 2 8.30 -35.97 10.48
C VAL A 2 8.22 -35.32 9.09
N LEU A 3 8.33 -36.11 8.01
CA LEU A 3 8.21 -35.62 6.63
C LEU A 3 6.82 -35.06 6.27
N ILE A 4 5.76 -35.59 6.89
CA ILE A 4 4.38 -35.13 6.65
C ILE A 4 4.15 -33.81 7.38
N ILE A 5 4.64 -33.69 8.61
CA ILE A 5 4.57 -32.47 9.41
C ILE A 5 5.33 -31.33 8.70
N PHE A 6 6.52 -31.61 8.18
CA PHE A 6 7.31 -30.62 7.43
C PHE A 6 6.58 -30.11 6.19
N ARG A 7 5.92 -30.99 5.43
CA ARG A 7 5.11 -30.60 4.26
C ARG A 7 3.92 -29.73 4.64
N LEU A 8 3.25 -30.02 5.75
CA LEU A 8 2.12 -29.21 6.23
C LEU A 8 2.56 -27.83 6.71
N LEU A 9 3.73 -27.73 7.34
CA LEU A 9 4.33 -26.45 7.76
C LEU A 9 4.67 -25.56 6.56
N ILE A 10 5.24 -26.15 5.49
CA ILE A 10 5.56 -25.40 4.26
C ILE A 10 4.30 -24.84 3.61
N VAL A 11 3.24 -25.65 3.49
CA VAL A 11 1.97 -25.20 2.87
C VAL A 11 1.34 -24.07 3.67
N LYS A 12 1.35 -24.15 5.01
CA LYS A 12 0.86 -23.05 5.87
C LYS A 12 1.72 -21.79 5.72
N LEU A 13 3.04 -21.92 5.63
CA LEU A 13 3.94 -20.78 5.49
C LEU A 13 3.70 -20.05 4.17
N ILE A 14 3.55 -20.78 3.05
CA ILE A 14 3.24 -20.19 1.74
C ILE A 14 1.90 -19.46 1.77
N PHE A 15 0.87 -20.08 2.36
CA PHE A 15 -0.45 -19.46 2.50
C PHE A 15 -0.38 -18.14 3.28
N LEU A 16 0.35 -18.09 4.40
CA LEU A 16 0.49 -16.89 5.22
C LEU A 16 1.21 -15.74 4.49
N ILE A 17 2.16 -16.03 3.59
CA ILE A 17 2.86 -15.01 2.81
C ILE A 17 1.91 -14.31 1.82
N HIS A 18 0.87 -15.00 1.34
CA HIS A 18 -0.13 -14.39 0.45
C HIS A 18 -1.05 -13.38 1.15
N PHE A 19 -1.19 -13.43 2.48
CA PHE A 19 -2.01 -12.45 3.23
C PHE A 19 -1.23 -11.22 3.68
N ALA A 20 0.09 -11.19 3.46
CA ALA A 20 0.96 -10.15 4.06
C ALA A 20 1.09 -8.86 3.22
N PHE A 21 0.43 -8.75 2.06
CA PHE A 21 0.60 -7.63 1.14
C PHE A 21 -0.75 -7.14 0.58
N SER A 22 -1.74 -6.87 1.45
CA SER A 22 -2.89 -6.06 1.04
C SER A 22 -2.57 -4.59 1.33
N GLU A 23 -2.49 -3.76 0.29
CA GLU A 23 -2.47 -2.31 0.47
C GLU A 23 -3.79 -1.87 1.10
N CYS A 24 -3.77 -0.95 2.07
CA CYS A 24 -4.99 -0.48 2.72
C CYS A 24 -6.02 0.05 1.69
N SER A 25 -5.56 0.62 0.57
CA SER A 25 -6.38 1.20 -0.51
C SER A 25 -7.36 0.21 -1.16
N ASP A 26 -7.05 -1.09 -1.16
CA ASP A 26 -7.90 -2.14 -1.74
C ASP A 26 -8.99 -2.64 -0.78
N LEU A 27 -8.97 -2.22 0.50
CA LEU A 27 -9.91 -2.69 1.51
C LEU A 27 -11.27 -1.97 1.42
N SER A 28 -12.34 -2.73 1.65
CA SER A 28 -13.66 -2.17 1.90
C SER A 28 -13.70 -1.44 3.24
N GLN A 29 -14.68 -0.55 3.46
CA GLN A 29 -14.83 0.15 4.75
C GLN A 29 -14.81 -0.82 5.95
N ALA A 30 -15.57 -1.93 5.86
CA ALA A 30 -15.66 -2.89 6.96
C ALA A 30 -14.33 -3.60 7.21
N ASP A 31 -13.58 -3.92 6.15
CA ASP A 31 -12.27 -4.54 6.28
C ASP A 31 -11.23 -3.53 6.81
N CYS A 32 -11.34 -2.26 6.41
CA CYS A 32 -10.49 -1.17 6.89
C CYS A 32 -10.63 -0.99 8.41
N GLU A 33 -11.87 -0.97 8.91
CA GLU A 33 -12.16 -0.88 10.34
C GLU A 33 -11.67 -2.12 11.10
N TYR A 34 -11.66 -3.30 10.48
CA TYR A 34 -11.09 -4.51 11.08
C TYR A 34 -9.56 -4.41 11.22
N TRP A 35 -8.88 -3.80 10.24
CA TRP A 35 -7.44 -3.56 10.26
C TRP A 35 -7.07 -2.18 10.81
N SER A 36 -7.87 -1.61 11.72
CA SER A 36 -7.68 -0.26 12.28
C SER A 36 -6.35 -0.02 13.00
N THR A 37 -5.57 -1.08 13.21
CA THR A 37 -4.20 -1.01 13.75
C THR A 37 -3.21 -0.47 12.71
N TYR A 38 -3.49 -0.68 11.42
CA TYR A 38 -2.61 -0.33 10.30
C TYR A 38 -3.28 0.56 9.26
N CYS A 39 -4.62 0.61 9.20
CA CYS A 39 -5.35 1.38 8.21
C CYS A 39 -6.46 2.26 8.83
N SER A 40 -6.74 3.43 8.27
CA SER A 40 -7.82 4.35 8.67
C SER A 40 -8.74 4.62 7.48
N TRP A 41 -10.04 4.60 7.75
CA TRP A 41 -11.03 4.91 6.73
C TRP A 41 -11.16 6.43 6.52
N ASN A 42 -11.03 6.88 5.27
CA ASN A 42 -11.29 8.25 4.86
C ASN A 42 -12.66 8.34 4.19
N SER A 43 -13.66 8.84 4.93
CA SER A 43 -15.03 8.96 4.42
C SER A 43 -15.21 10.02 3.33
N GLU A 44 -14.31 11.00 3.25
CA GLU A 44 -14.38 12.06 2.22
C GLU A 44 -13.95 11.52 0.86
N GLN A 45 -12.88 10.72 0.85
CA GLN A 45 -12.33 10.11 -0.35
C GLN A 45 -12.89 8.71 -0.65
N ASN A 46 -13.65 8.13 0.29
CA ASN A 46 -14.18 6.76 0.22
C ASN A 46 -13.07 5.73 -0.04
N VAL A 47 -11.94 5.91 0.64
CA VAL A 47 -10.76 5.04 0.52
C VAL A 47 -10.19 4.75 1.91
N CYS A 48 -9.52 3.61 2.04
CA CYS A 48 -8.83 3.21 3.25
C CYS A 48 -7.32 3.52 3.11
N GLU A 49 -6.77 4.28 4.05
CA GLU A 49 -5.41 4.82 4.00
C GLU A 49 -4.53 4.16 5.08
N GLU A 50 -3.23 4.01 4.86
CA GLU A 50 -2.33 3.45 5.87
C GLU A 50 -2.11 4.43 7.04
N ILE A 51 -2.10 3.92 8.28
CA ILE A 51 -1.77 4.68 9.49
C ILE A 51 -0.38 4.24 9.97
N GLY A 52 0.60 5.14 9.89
CA GLY A 52 1.95 4.87 10.41
C GLY A 52 2.83 4.07 9.46
N GLY A 53 3.13 4.65 8.30
CA GLY A 53 4.19 4.25 7.38
C GLY A 53 4.61 5.50 6.62
N GLY A 54 5.86 5.92 6.79
CA GLY A 54 6.34 7.23 6.37
C GLY A 54 6.25 7.47 4.87
N GLY A 55 5.67 8.61 4.52
CA GLY A 55 5.78 9.23 3.21
C GLY A 55 4.73 8.74 2.23
N THR A 56 3.88 9.69 1.81
CA THR A 56 3.47 9.86 0.42
C THR A 56 4.34 9.02 -0.51
N ASN A 57 3.72 8.12 -1.27
CA ASN A 57 4.29 7.13 -2.22
C ASN A 57 5.36 7.66 -3.20
N ASN A 58 6.43 8.29 -2.71
CA ASN A 58 7.40 9.08 -3.45
C ASN A 58 8.84 8.61 -3.16
N GLY A 59 9.00 7.44 -2.54
CA GLY A 59 10.30 6.96 -2.06
C GLY A 59 10.81 7.83 -0.90
N PRO A 60 12.12 7.81 -0.59
CA PRO A 60 12.68 8.49 0.58
C PRO A 60 12.63 10.04 0.52
N TYR A 61 11.96 10.61 -0.48
CA TYR A 61 11.88 12.05 -0.70
C TYR A 61 10.43 12.50 -0.80
N GLU A 62 10.03 13.37 0.13
CA GLU A 62 8.78 14.11 0.06
C GLU A 62 9.01 15.36 -0.79
N TYR A 63 8.25 15.51 -1.88
CA TYR A 63 8.31 16.69 -2.75
C TYR A 63 6.92 17.30 -2.89
N THR A 64 6.84 18.63 -2.92
CA THR A 64 5.57 19.35 -3.13
C THR A 64 5.21 19.46 -4.61
N TYR A 65 6.22 19.54 -5.49
CA TYR A 65 6.08 19.49 -6.95
C TYR A 65 7.47 19.18 -7.56
N ILE A 66 7.51 18.51 -8.72
CA ILE A 66 8.73 18.28 -9.52
C ILE A 66 8.55 19.05 -10.83
N THR A 67 9.57 19.76 -11.26
CA THR A 67 9.59 20.55 -12.51
C THR A 67 10.48 19.91 -13.58
N GLU A 68 10.41 20.40 -14.82
CA GLU A 68 11.33 19.97 -15.89
C GLU A 68 12.80 20.28 -15.53
N SER A 69 13.07 21.34 -14.74
CA SER A 69 14.42 21.62 -14.24
C SER A 69 14.94 20.56 -13.26
N ASP A 70 14.05 19.79 -12.64
CA ASP A 70 14.41 18.70 -11.72
C ASP A 70 14.66 17.37 -12.45
N GLY A 71 14.63 17.39 -13.80
CA GLY A 71 14.93 16.23 -14.64
C GLY A 71 13.72 15.42 -15.08
N LEU A 72 12.50 15.93 -14.87
CA LEU A 72 11.28 15.31 -15.39
C LEU A 72 11.26 15.40 -16.93
N GLN A 73 11.04 14.28 -17.60
CA GLN A 73 10.97 14.26 -19.07
C GLN A 73 9.70 14.99 -19.54
N SER A 74 9.88 15.98 -20.42
CA SER A 74 8.78 16.74 -21.00
C SER A 74 7.77 15.80 -21.66
N SER A 75 6.56 15.73 -21.10
CA SER A 75 5.44 14.99 -21.67
C SER A 75 4.23 15.91 -21.73
N ASP A 76 3.56 15.91 -22.88
CA ASP A 76 2.39 16.73 -23.26
C ASP A 76 1.14 16.55 -22.37
N LEU A 77 1.26 15.81 -21.26
CA LEU A 77 0.18 15.47 -20.33
C LEU A 77 0.42 15.97 -18.90
N THR A 78 1.41 16.83 -18.65
CA THR A 78 1.73 17.34 -17.30
C THR A 78 1.40 18.81 -17.06
N VAL A 79 0.43 19.36 -17.80
CA VAL A 79 -0.27 20.58 -17.39
C VAL A 79 -1.71 20.20 -17.07
N GLN A 80 -1.91 19.60 -15.90
CA GLN A 80 -3.21 19.67 -15.24
C GLN A 80 -3.04 20.65 -14.09
N ASP A 81 -3.25 21.92 -14.42
CA ASP A 81 -3.44 23.00 -13.46
C ASP A 81 -4.47 22.58 -12.40
N PHE A 82 -4.06 22.59 -11.14
CA PHE A 82 -4.92 22.83 -9.98
C PHE A 82 -4.15 23.63 -8.93
#